data_AF-A0A8S1WNB6-F1
#
_entry.id   AF-A0A8S1WNB6-F1
#
_cell.length_a   1.000
_cell.length_b   1.000
_cell.length_c   1.000
_cell.angle_alpha   90.00
_cell.angle_beta   90.00
_cell.angle_gamma   90.00
#
_symmetry.space_group_name_H-M   'P 1'
#
loop_
_entity.id
_entity.type
_entity.pdbx_description
1 polymer ?
#
loop_
_entity_poly.entity_id
_entity_poly.type
_entity_poly.pdbx_seq_one_letter_code
_entity_poly.pdbx_strand_id
1 'polypeptide(L)'
;MRIVPVLALILAVATARVTKTESPKEVLAQINKDSFGNSVLSVLQLQLATGGPVGEIQILLNNIASQLNGDQKKADKVHESDTVAFEKIIADLEQEIAYHESQIVALSNLRDSTTEALGEAEAEVRVVTSDIANNERSFADESATRQSQHETWVRKDAEHVDQMDAIDEASKIVQHLQAGVAFAQLKSRFEKVQAKLMESKHALFKPLINALTQLASKVDNKSIIKILELLAQIRQQLVASRASLLATEERQAANWEVQSGHLQEEHKRLVERKAFLENSIVQFKVTIQEAVEDLEDQTLFLEDAEDSLAIQQRWAAEQEAQYEAQTFEREQQLEVVERLQEVLTQKVSAASEFLQIREEVF
;
A
#
# COMPACT_ATOMS: atom_id res chain seq x y z
N MET A 1 16.71 18.58 -23.76
CA MET A 1 16.56 19.22 -25.09
C MET A 1 16.46 20.75 -24.93
N ARG A 2 17.60 21.46 -25.06
CA ARG A 2 17.76 22.89 -25.40
C ARG A 2 19.26 23.23 -25.34
N ILE A 3 19.97 22.88 -26.41
CA ILE A 3 21.34 23.30 -26.69
C ILE A 3 21.23 24.56 -27.56
N VAL A 4 21.51 25.74 -26.98
CA VAL A 4 21.45 27.08 -27.62
C VAL A 4 22.49 27.95 -26.88
N PRO A 5 23.30 28.81 -27.54
CA PRO A 5 24.60 28.45 -28.10
C PRO A 5 25.70 29.42 -27.63
N VAL A 6 26.72 28.92 -26.93
CA VAL A 6 27.95 29.74 -26.70
C VAL A 6 28.97 29.53 -27.85
N LEU A 7 28.68 28.61 -28.77
CA LEU A 7 29.51 28.22 -29.92
C LEU A 7 29.67 29.27 -31.04
N ALA A 8 29.12 30.48 -30.92
CA ALA A 8 29.03 31.41 -32.05
C ALA A 8 30.03 32.59 -32.04
N LEU A 9 30.89 32.75 -31.03
CA LEU A 9 31.76 33.95 -30.94
C LEU A 9 33.27 33.73 -31.16
N ILE A 10 33.74 32.48 -31.30
CA ILE A 10 35.17 32.21 -31.51
C ILE A 10 35.46 31.57 -32.88
N LEU A 11 34.43 31.06 -33.58
CA LEU A 11 34.53 30.51 -34.94
C LEU A 11 34.71 31.56 -36.06
N ALA A 12 34.95 32.83 -35.72
CA ALA A 12 34.98 33.95 -36.67
C ALA A 12 36.39 34.45 -37.06
N VAL A 13 37.47 33.69 -36.82
CA VAL A 13 38.84 34.08 -37.21
C VAL A 13 39.49 33.14 -38.23
N ALA A 14 38.75 32.17 -38.78
CA ALA A 14 39.21 31.38 -39.92
C ALA A 14 38.50 31.83 -41.21
N THR A 15 38.98 32.91 -41.83
CA THR A 15 38.96 33.16 -43.30
C THR A 15 39.42 34.59 -43.61
N ALA A 16 40.72 34.85 -43.44
CA ALA A 16 41.37 35.97 -44.09
C ALA A 16 42.81 35.59 -44.46
N ARG A 17 42.96 34.70 -45.45
CA ARG A 17 44.20 34.64 -46.24
C ARG A 17 44.28 35.92 -47.08
N VAL A 18 44.72 37.00 -46.46
CA VAL A 18 45.20 38.19 -47.17
C VAL A 18 46.65 37.91 -47.54
N THR A 19 46.88 37.73 -48.83
CA THR A 19 48.21 37.68 -49.46
C THR A 19 48.90 39.04 -49.33
N LYS A 20 49.47 39.33 -48.17
CA LYS A 20 50.68 40.16 -48.06
C LYS A 20 51.84 39.19 -47.93
N THR A 21 52.76 39.20 -48.88
CA THR A 21 54.06 38.55 -48.71
C THR A 21 54.80 39.27 -47.58
N GLU A 22 54.57 38.83 -46.34
CA GLU A 22 55.36 39.26 -45.19
C GLU A 22 56.82 38.94 -45.48
N SER A 23 57.70 39.89 -45.22
CA SER A 23 59.12 39.63 -45.37
C SER A 23 59.55 38.59 -44.32
N PRO A 24 60.53 37.72 -44.61
CA PRO A 24 61.05 36.76 -43.64
C PRO A 24 61.45 37.38 -42.28
N LYS A 25 61.85 38.66 -42.28
CA LYS A 25 62.17 39.39 -41.05
C LYS A 25 60.93 39.72 -40.22
N GLU A 26 59.81 40.06 -40.84
CA GLU A 26 58.55 40.34 -40.16
C GLU A 26 57.95 39.06 -39.57
N VAL A 27 58.00 37.95 -40.32
CA VAL A 27 57.55 36.63 -39.84
C VAL A 27 58.37 36.20 -38.61
N LEU A 28 59.70 36.24 -38.69
CA LEU A 28 60.57 35.88 -37.56
C LEU A 28 60.37 36.81 -36.36
N ALA A 29 60.12 38.11 -36.56
CA ALA A 29 59.85 39.05 -35.48
C ALA A 29 58.50 38.79 -34.80
N GLN A 30 57.50 38.32 -35.53
CA GLN A 30 56.21 37.90 -34.97
C GLN A 30 56.38 36.60 -34.17
N ILE A 31 57.07 35.60 -34.73
CA ILE A 31 57.35 34.31 -34.06
C ILE A 31 58.17 34.51 -32.78
N ASN A 32 59.11 35.45 -32.78
CA ASN A 32 59.93 35.77 -31.60
C ASN A 32 59.14 36.40 -30.44
N LYS A 33 57.92 36.89 -30.67
CA LYS A 33 57.03 37.39 -29.60
C LYS A 33 56.26 36.26 -28.91
N ASP A 34 56.10 35.13 -29.58
CA ASP A 34 55.49 33.93 -29.02
C ASP A 34 56.52 33.18 -28.15
N SER A 35 56.08 32.60 -27.02
CA SER A 35 57.00 31.96 -26.05
C SER A 35 57.60 30.66 -26.62
N PHE A 36 56.76 29.87 -27.28
CA PHE A 36 57.16 28.66 -28.00
C PHE A 36 58.01 29.02 -29.21
N GLY A 37 57.56 29.96 -30.03
CA GLY A 37 58.30 30.49 -31.18
C GLY A 37 59.69 31.01 -30.82
N ASN A 38 59.82 31.78 -29.74
CA ASN A 38 61.12 32.23 -29.22
C ASN A 38 62.02 31.06 -28.80
N SER A 39 61.46 30.03 -28.17
CA SER A 39 62.21 28.84 -27.76
C SER A 39 62.71 28.05 -28.97
N VAL A 40 61.85 27.83 -29.98
CA VAL A 40 62.25 27.19 -31.23
C VAL A 40 63.31 28.03 -31.94
N LEU A 41 63.11 29.34 -32.06
CA LEU A 41 64.09 30.25 -32.68
C LEU A 41 65.44 30.26 -31.95
N SER A 42 65.45 30.19 -30.62
CA SER A 42 66.69 30.12 -29.82
C SER A 42 67.48 28.84 -30.12
N VAL A 43 66.78 27.70 -30.26
CA VAL A 43 67.39 26.43 -30.66
C VAL A 43 67.93 26.52 -32.10
N LEU A 44 67.17 27.12 -33.02
CA LEU A 44 67.61 27.32 -34.40
C LEU A 44 68.84 28.23 -34.50
N GLN A 45 68.89 29.32 -33.73
CA GLN A 45 70.03 30.22 -33.66
C GLN A 45 71.29 29.52 -33.16
N LEU A 46 71.16 28.67 -32.14
CA LEU A 46 72.27 27.88 -31.62
C LEU A 46 72.83 26.93 -32.69
N GLN A 47 71.95 26.24 -33.43
CA GLN A 47 72.36 25.32 -34.50
C GLN A 47 73.07 26.04 -35.66
N LEU A 48 72.61 27.25 -36.00
CA LEU A 48 73.27 28.09 -37.01
C LEU A 48 74.63 28.60 -36.52
N ALA A 49 74.74 28.99 -35.24
CA ALA A 49 75.96 29.54 -34.65
C ALA A 49 77.07 28.49 -34.50
N THR A 50 76.72 27.21 -34.33
CA THR A 50 77.68 26.09 -34.26
C THR A 50 78.13 25.61 -35.63
N GLY A 51 77.64 26.21 -36.73
CA GLY A 51 77.98 25.82 -38.09
C GLY A 51 77.27 24.55 -38.57
N GLY A 52 76.15 24.18 -37.94
CA GLY A 52 75.35 23.02 -38.34
C GLY A 52 74.77 23.16 -39.75
N PRO A 53 74.63 22.06 -40.51
CA PRO A 53 74.04 22.09 -41.84
C PRO A 53 72.56 22.48 -41.77
N VAL A 54 72.11 23.30 -42.72
CA VAL A 54 70.72 23.76 -42.84
C VAL A 54 69.71 22.59 -42.91
N GLY A 55 70.12 21.44 -43.43
CA GLY A 55 69.31 20.22 -43.43
C GLY A 55 68.94 19.71 -42.03
N GLU A 56 69.79 19.91 -41.02
CA GLU A 56 69.49 19.54 -39.63
C GLU A 56 68.40 20.43 -39.01
N ILE A 57 68.36 21.72 -39.40
CA ILE A 57 67.30 22.64 -38.98
C ILE A 57 65.95 22.21 -39.56
N GLN A 58 65.93 21.79 -40.82
CA GLN A 58 64.72 21.28 -41.45
C GLN A 58 64.25 19.97 -40.80
N ILE A 59 65.17 19.07 -40.47
CA ILE A 59 64.87 17.84 -39.71
C ILE A 59 64.31 18.18 -38.32
N LEU A 60 64.90 19.15 -37.61
CA LEU A 60 64.42 19.57 -36.28
C LEU A 60 62.98 20.10 -36.34
N LEU A 61 62.69 21.01 -37.27
CA LEU A 61 61.33 21.54 -37.44
C LEU A 61 60.33 20.45 -37.84
N ASN A 62 60.72 19.53 -38.74
CA ASN A 62 59.89 18.37 -39.08
C ASN A 62 59.64 17.45 -37.87
N ASN A 63 60.64 17.24 -37.02
CA ASN A 63 60.51 16.43 -35.81
C ASN A 63 59.55 17.09 -34.80
N ILE A 64 59.65 18.41 -34.61
CA ILE A 64 58.72 19.16 -33.75
C ILE A 64 57.29 19.06 -34.30
N ALA A 65 57.09 19.31 -35.60
CA ALA A 65 55.77 19.16 -36.23
C ALA A 65 55.21 17.73 -36.12
N SER A 66 56.06 16.72 -36.31
CA SER A 66 55.68 15.30 -36.17
C SER A 66 55.31 14.96 -34.72
N GLN A 67 56.04 15.49 -33.74
CA GLN A 67 55.76 15.31 -32.32
C GLN A 67 54.42 15.95 -31.94
N LEU A 68 54.18 17.21 -32.33
CA LEU A 68 52.93 17.92 -32.06
C LEU A 68 51.71 17.18 -32.64
N ASN A 69 51.81 16.75 -33.92
CA ASN A 69 50.78 15.92 -34.55
C ASN A 69 50.61 14.56 -33.87
N GLY A 70 51.70 13.95 -33.42
CA GLY A 70 51.68 12.69 -32.68
C GLY A 70 51.01 12.83 -31.32
N ASP A 71 51.25 13.93 -30.61
CA ASP A 71 50.65 14.22 -29.31
C ASP A 71 49.17 14.60 -29.44
N GLN A 72 48.78 15.34 -30.49
CA GLN A 72 47.37 15.56 -30.81
C GLN A 72 46.65 14.22 -31.06
N LYS A 73 47.18 13.35 -31.91
CA LYS A 73 46.58 12.03 -32.16
C LYS A 73 46.44 11.16 -30.92
N LYS A 74 47.32 11.32 -29.92
CA LYS A 74 47.16 10.64 -28.62
C LYS A 74 46.05 11.28 -27.81
N ALA A 75 46.02 12.61 -27.75
CA ALA A 75 44.98 13.36 -27.07
C ALA A 75 43.59 13.05 -27.65
N ASP A 76 43.43 13.03 -28.98
CA ASP A 76 42.18 12.68 -29.67
C ASP A 76 41.66 11.30 -29.24
N LYS A 77 42.56 10.31 -29.16
CA LYS A 77 42.18 8.95 -28.75
C LYS A 77 41.79 8.85 -27.29
N VAL A 78 42.48 9.59 -26.41
CA VAL A 78 42.14 9.65 -24.99
C VAL A 78 40.78 10.34 -24.84
N HIS A 79 40.58 11.48 -25.50
CA HIS A 79 39.34 12.23 -25.50
C HIS A 79 38.15 11.41 -26.02
N GLU A 80 38.30 10.69 -27.14
CA GLU A 80 37.26 9.80 -27.66
C GLU A 80 36.90 8.70 -26.65
N SER A 81 37.90 8.08 -26.04
CA SER A 81 37.71 7.05 -25.02
C SER A 81 37.01 7.60 -23.77
N ASP A 82 37.44 8.77 -23.29
CA ASP A 82 36.90 9.41 -22.09
C ASP A 82 35.47 9.88 -22.33
N THR A 83 35.18 10.46 -23.51
CA THR A 83 33.83 10.88 -23.91
C THR A 83 32.86 9.71 -23.86
N VAL A 84 33.22 8.57 -24.46
CA VAL A 84 32.38 7.37 -24.43
C VAL A 84 32.19 6.84 -23.01
N ALA A 85 33.23 6.90 -22.17
CA ALA A 85 33.14 6.50 -20.76
C ALA A 85 32.19 7.41 -19.97
N PHE A 86 32.31 8.73 -20.14
CA PHE A 86 31.44 9.71 -19.48
C PHE A 86 29.99 9.58 -19.93
N GLU A 87 29.73 9.49 -21.24
CA GLU A 87 28.38 9.29 -21.78
C GLU A 87 27.71 8.05 -21.18
N LYS A 88 28.46 6.96 -21.05
CA LYS A 88 27.95 5.73 -20.44
C LYS A 88 27.63 5.92 -18.95
N ILE A 89 28.57 6.47 -18.17
CA ILE A 89 28.37 6.66 -16.72
C ILE A 89 27.19 7.61 -16.46
N ILE A 90 27.09 8.69 -17.23
CA ILE A 90 25.97 9.64 -17.15
C ILE A 90 24.64 8.94 -17.47
N ALA A 91 24.58 8.15 -18.54
CA ALA A 91 23.36 7.42 -18.90
C ALA A 91 22.96 6.38 -17.85
N ASP A 92 23.93 5.65 -17.28
CA ASP A 92 23.70 4.67 -16.21
C ASP A 92 23.13 5.37 -14.96
N LEU A 93 23.69 6.53 -14.56
CA LEU A 93 23.20 7.34 -13.44
C LEU A 93 21.81 7.94 -13.70
N GLU A 94 21.55 8.46 -14.89
CA GLU A 94 20.21 8.96 -15.28
C GLU A 94 19.16 7.84 -15.21
N GLN A 95 19.52 6.61 -15.58
CA GLN A 95 18.64 5.45 -15.46
C GLN A 95 18.41 5.05 -13.99
N GLU A 96 19.45 5.11 -13.15
CA GLU A 96 19.37 4.85 -11.71
C GLU A 96 18.48 5.86 -11.00
N ILE A 97 18.62 7.16 -11.31
CA ILE A 97 17.74 8.24 -10.83
C ILE A 97 16.28 7.93 -11.19
N ALA A 98 15.99 7.67 -12.47
CA ALA A 98 14.64 7.38 -12.93
C ALA A 98 14.05 6.11 -12.26
N TYR A 99 14.90 5.12 -11.99
CA TYR A 99 14.51 3.93 -11.25
C TYR A 99 14.09 4.29 -9.81
N HIS A 100 14.93 5.02 -9.06
CA HIS A 100 14.64 5.39 -7.67
C HIS A 100 13.42 6.31 -7.57
N GLU A 101 13.26 7.29 -8.46
CA GLU A 101 12.05 8.13 -8.54
C GLU A 101 10.78 7.26 -8.71
N SER A 102 10.84 6.25 -9.59
CA SER A 102 9.71 5.34 -9.81
C SER A 102 9.38 4.49 -8.59
N GLN A 103 10.41 4.02 -7.86
CA GLN A 103 10.24 3.25 -6.63
C GLN A 103 9.64 4.12 -5.53
N ILE A 104 10.11 5.36 -5.36
CA ILE A 104 9.57 6.31 -4.37
C ILE A 104 8.08 6.55 -4.61
N VAL A 105 7.66 6.76 -5.86
CA VAL A 105 6.24 6.93 -6.19
C VAL A 105 5.43 5.67 -5.89
N ALA A 106 5.94 4.49 -6.26
CA ALA A 106 5.26 3.22 -6.01
C ALA A 106 5.09 2.93 -4.51
N LEU A 107 6.16 3.10 -3.72
CA LEU A 107 6.15 2.90 -2.28
C LEU A 107 5.28 3.93 -1.55
N SER A 108 5.28 5.19 -2.00
CA SER A 108 4.38 6.22 -1.45
C SER A 108 2.91 5.85 -1.66
N ASN A 109 2.54 5.40 -2.87
CA ASN A 109 1.18 4.95 -3.15
C ASN A 109 0.80 3.70 -2.33
N LEU A 110 1.73 2.76 -2.16
CA LEU A 110 1.53 1.59 -1.30
C LEU A 110 1.28 1.99 0.16
N ARG A 111 2.12 2.86 0.71
CA ARG A 111 1.99 3.40 2.08
C ARG A 111 0.63 4.08 2.26
N ASP A 112 0.26 4.96 1.35
CA ASP A 112 -0.94 5.79 1.48
C ASP A 112 -2.22 4.94 1.37
N SER A 113 -2.30 4.05 0.37
CA SER A 113 -3.42 3.12 0.22
C SER A 113 -3.54 2.13 1.38
N THR A 114 -2.41 1.63 1.90
CA THR A 114 -2.41 0.74 3.07
C THR A 114 -2.80 1.50 4.35
N THR A 115 -2.44 2.77 4.47
CA THR A 115 -2.84 3.63 5.59
C THR A 115 -4.35 3.91 5.58
N GLU A 116 -4.94 4.13 4.40
CA GLU A 116 -6.39 4.25 4.24
C GLU A 116 -7.10 2.95 4.65
N ALA A 117 -6.65 1.81 4.11
CA ALA A 117 -7.20 0.49 4.45
C ALA A 117 -7.07 0.15 5.95
N LEU A 118 -5.98 0.57 6.59
CA LEU A 118 -5.80 0.47 8.04
C LEU A 118 -6.87 1.27 8.79
N GLY A 119 -7.11 2.52 8.39
CA GLY A 119 -8.14 3.37 9.00
C GLY A 119 -9.54 2.79 8.88
N GLU A 120 -9.87 2.23 7.71
CA GLU A 120 -11.14 1.53 7.47
C GLU A 120 -11.29 0.29 8.36
N ALA A 121 -10.25 -0.55 8.43
CA ALA A 121 -10.26 -1.76 9.26
C ALA A 121 -10.40 -1.42 10.76
N GLU A 122 -9.70 -0.38 11.26
CA GLU A 122 -9.82 0.08 12.65
C GLU A 122 -11.22 0.65 12.95
N ALA A 123 -11.85 1.31 11.98
CA ALA A 123 -13.25 1.73 12.10
C ALA A 123 -14.20 0.52 12.14
N GLU A 124 -14.01 -0.46 11.26
CA GLU A 124 -14.84 -1.66 11.18
C GLU A 124 -14.75 -2.50 12.46
N VAL A 125 -13.54 -2.67 13.05
CA VAL A 125 -13.39 -3.37 14.34
C VAL A 125 -14.22 -2.73 15.45
N ARG A 126 -14.33 -1.40 15.48
CA ARG A 126 -15.18 -0.69 16.46
C ARG A 126 -16.65 -0.99 16.25
N VAL A 127 -17.12 -0.99 15.01
CA VAL A 127 -18.50 -1.34 14.65
C VAL A 127 -18.80 -2.79 15.03
N VAL A 128 -17.98 -3.74 14.57
CA VAL A 128 -18.15 -5.17 14.86
C VAL A 128 -18.11 -5.45 16.36
N THR A 129 -17.24 -4.76 17.12
CA THR A 129 -17.22 -4.90 18.59
C THR A 129 -18.53 -4.43 19.23
N SER A 130 -19.13 -3.34 18.73
CA SER A 130 -20.46 -2.90 19.18
C SER A 130 -21.54 -3.91 18.80
N ASP A 131 -21.49 -4.48 17.61
CA ASP A 131 -22.47 -5.46 17.14
C ASP A 131 -22.42 -6.76 17.95
N ILE A 132 -21.22 -7.24 18.31
CA ILE A 132 -21.03 -8.37 19.24
C ILE A 132 -21.74 -8.07 20.56
N ALA A 133 -21.47 -6.92 21.17
CA ALA A 133 -22.07 -6.55 22.45
C ALA A 133 -23.60 -6.41 22.37
N ASN A 134 -24.13 -5.94 21.24
CA ASN A 134 -25.57 -5.82 21.01
C ASN A 134 -26.22 -7.20 20.80
N ASN A 135 -25.57 -8.10 20.08
CA ASN A 135 -26.02 -9.48 19.90
C ASN A 135 -26.03 -10.24 21.24
N GLU A 136 -24.96 -10.13 22.04
CA GLU A 136 -24.87 -10.73 23.38
C GLU A 136 -25.97 -10.21 24.32
N ARG A 137 -26.25 -8.90 24.28
CA ARG A 137 -27.34 -8.31 25.07
C ARG A 137 -28.71 -8.84 24.62
N SER A 138 -28.94 -8.90 23.31
CA SER A 138 -30.20 -9.41 22.74
C SER A 138 -30.41 -10.88 23.12
N PHE A 139 -29.37 -11.70 23.05
CA PHE A 139 -29.41 -13.09 23.48
C PHE A 139 -29.76 -13.23 24.96
N ALA A 140 -29.14 -12.42 25.84
CA ALA A 140 -29.42 -12.44 27.27
C ALA A 140 -30.86 -12.02 27.59
N ASP A 141 -31.35 -10.93 26.97
CA ASP A 141 -32.69 -10.39 27.19
C ASP A 141 -33.78 -11.36 26.69
N GLU A 142 -33.59 -11.95 25.51
CA GLU A 142 -34.54 -12.94 24.97
C GLU A 142 -34.52 -14.25 25.75
N SER A 143 -33.35 -14.71 26.20
CA SER A 143 -33.21 -15.89 27.06
C SER A 143 -33.94 -15.71 28.40
N ALA A 144 -33.77 -14.54 29.04
CA ALA A 144 -34.49 -14.21 30.28
C ALA A 144 -36.01 -14.15 30.05
N THR A 145 -36.44 -13.58 28.93
CA THR A 145 -37.85 -13.53 28.52
C THR A 145 -38.42 -14.93 28.33
N ARG A 146 -37.69 -15.81 27.64
CA ARG A 146 -38.09 -17.20 27.40
C ARG A 146 -38.20 -17.98 28.70
N GLN A 147 -37.24 -17.83 29.61
CA GLN A 147 -37.26 -18.45 30.92
C GLN A 147 -38.50 -18.05 31.72
N SER A 148 -38.82 -16.75 31.77
CA SER A 148 -40.00 -16.25 32.47
C SER A 148 -41.33 -16.76 31.87
N GLN A 149 -41.39 -16.85 30.54
CA GLN A 149 -42.54 -17.42 29.84
C GLN A 149 -42.70 -18.92 30.15
N HIS A 150 -41.61 -19.69 30.14
CA HIS A 150 -41.61 -21.11 30.47
C HIS A 150 -42.07 -21.35 31.91
N GLU A 151 -41.52 -20.60 32.89
CA GLU A 151 -41.94 -20.68 34.30
C GLU A 151 -43.44 -20.37 34.47
N THR A 152 -43.95 -19.39 33.72
CA THR A 152 -45.37 -19.07 33.72
C THR A 152 -46.21 -20.21 33.14
N TRP A 153 -45.74 -20.87 32.07
CA TRP A 153 -46.40 -22.04 31.51
C TRP A 153 -46.41 -23.22 32.49
N VAL A 154 -45.26 -23.56 33.11
CA VAL A 154 -45.15 -24.64 34.10
C VAL A 154 -46.17 -24.46 35.23
N ARG A 155 -46.28 -23.24 35.78
CA ARG A 155 -47.27 -22.94 36.82
C ARG A 155 -48.70 -23.14 36.33
N LYS A 156 -49.05 -22.62 35.14
CA LYS A 156 -50.40 -22.75 34.59
C LYS A 156 -50.76 -24.19 34.23
N ASP A 157 -49.80 -24.98 33.75
CA ASP A 157 -50.02 -26.40 33.46
C ASP A 157 -50.32 -27.17 34.75
N ALA A 158 -49.52 -26.93 35.81
CA ALA A 158 -49.75 -27.52 37.13
C ALA A 158 -51.13 -27.14 37.70
N GLU A 159 -51.53 -25.86 37.60
CA GLU A 159 -52.85 -25.40 38.00
C GLU A 159 -53.99 -26.13 37.25
N HIS A 160 -53.85 -26.33 35.93
CA HIS A 160 -54.84 -27.08 35.17
C HIS A 160 -54.90 -28.57 35.58
N VAL A 161 -53.75 -29.21 35.82
CA VAL A 161 -53.71 -30.60 36.30
C VAL A 161 -54.43 -30.72 37.65
N ASP A 162 -54.13 -29.83 38.59
CA ASP A 162 -54.76 -29.81 39.91
C ASP A 162 -56.29 -29.62 39.86
N GLN A 163 -56.74 -28.77 38.93
CA GLN A 163 -58.14 -28.50 38.66
C GLN A 163 -58.85 -29.69 38.03
N MET A 164 -58.21 -30.37 37.06
CA MET A 164 -58.74 -31.57 36.44
C MET A 164 -58.89 -32.70 37.45
N ASP A 165 -57.90 -32.90 38.33
CA ASP A 165 -57.97 -33.89 39.41
C ASP A 165 -59.14 -33.61 40.38
N ALA A 166 -59.39 -32.34 40.71
CA ALA A 166 -60.51 -31.95 41.56
C ALA A 166 -61.87 -32.24 40.88
N ILE A 167 -61.98 -32.01 39.58
CA ILE A 167 -63.18 -32.31 38.78
C ILE A 167 -63.38 -33.82 38.64
N ASP A 168 -62.32 -34.60 38.47
CA ASP A 168 -62.39 -36.05 38.38
C ASP A 168 -62.81 -36.68 39.72
N GLU A 169 -62.31 -36.18 40.86
CA GLU A 169 -62.77 -36.63 42.18
C GLU A 169 -64.21 -36.18 42.48
N ALA A 170 -64.60 -34.96 42.09
CA ALA A 170 -66.00 -34.52 42.17
C ALA A 170 -66.94 -35.43 41.36
N SER A 171 -66.51 -35.83 40.15
CA SER A 171 -67.26 -36.74 39.28
C SER A 171 -67.45 -38.11 39.92
N LYS A 172 -66.39 -38.68 40.53
CA LYS A 172 -66.48 -39.96 41.25
C LYS A 172 -67.44 -39.89 42.43
N ILE A 173 -67.43 -38.80 43.20
CA ILE A 173 -68.34 -38.62 44.34
C ILE A 173 -69.80 -38.59 43.87
N VAL A 174 -70.09 -37.82 42.81
CA VAL A 174 -71.45 -37.72 42.27
C VAL A 174 -71.91 -39.04 41.64
N GLN A 175 -71.01 -39.79 40.99
CA GLN A 175 -71.29 -41.15 40.49
C GLN A 175 -71.58 -42.14 41.62
N HIS A 176 -70.84 -42.11 42.73
CA HIS A 176 -71.13 -42.95 43.90
C HIS A 176 -72.49 -42.63 44.52
N LEU A 177 -72.87 -41.35 44.58
CA LEU A 177 -74.21 -40.95 45.02
C LEU A 177 -75.30 -41.47 44.07
N GLN A 178 -75.06 -41.45 42.76
CA GLN A 178 -75.96 -42.02 41.75
C GLN A 178 -76.11 -43.55 41.91
N ALA A 179 -75.04 -44.24 42.29
CA ALA A 179 -75.02 -45.68 42.55
C ALA A 179 -75.65 -46.09 43.90
N GLY A 180 -76.17 -45.13 44.68
CA GLY A 180 -76.87 -45.38 45.94
C GLY A 180 -75.98 -45.40 47.19
N VAL A 181 -74.71 -44.97 47.10
CA VAL A 181 -73.85 -44.79 48.27
C VAL A 181 -74.38 -43.66 49.15
N ALA A 182 -74.47 -43.88 50.46
CA ALA A 182 -74.98 -42.87 51.38
C ALA A 182 -74.02 -41.66 51.46
N PHE A 183 -74.56 -40.43 51.37
CA PHE A 183 -73.77 -39.20 51.44
C PHE A 183 -72.88 -39.12 52.69
N ALA A 184 -73.33 -39.66 53.83
CA ALA A 184 -72.53 -39.72 55.06
C ALA A 184 -71.17 -40.43 54.89
N GLN A 185 -71.09 -41.43 54.00
CA GLN A 185 -69.85 -42.15 53.70
C GLN A 185 -68.91 -41.37 52.76
N LEU A 186 -69.45 -40.41 52.01
CA LEU A 186 -68.71 -39.58 51.05
C LEU A 186 -68.39 -38.18 51.59
N LYS A 187 -69.00 -37.78 52.71
CA LYS A 187 -68.93 -36.42 53.28
C LYS A 187 -67.51 -35.87 53.40
N SER A 188 -66.57 -36.63 53.97
CA SER A 188 -65.18 -36.17 54.14
C SER A 188 -64.47 -35.92 52.80
N ARG A 189 -64.73 -36.74 51.77
CA ARG A 189 -64.18 -36.53 50.43
C ARG A 189 -64.83 -35.34 49.74
N PHE A 190 -66.15 -35.22 49.89
CA PHE A 190 -66.93 -34.10 49.36
C PHE A 190 -66.43 -32.76 49.91
N GLU A 191 -66.25 -32.64 51.23
CA GLU A 191 -65.72 -31.43 51.87
C GLU A 191 -64.32 -31.07 51.38
N LYS A 192 -63.44 -32.06 51.18
CA LYS A 192 -62.08 -31.85 50.63
C LYS A 192 -62.11 -31.34 49.19
N VAL A 193 -62.92 -31.95 48.33
CA VAL A 193 -63.07 -31.53 46.92
C VAL A 193 -63.69 -30.15 46.83
N GLN A 194 -64.72 -29.87 47.65
CA GLN A 194 -65.35 -28.56 47.72
C GLN A 194 -64.36 -27.49 48.17
N ALA A 195 -63.52 -27.77 49.17
CA ALA A 195 -62.46 -26.86 49.61
C ALA A 195 -61.44 -26.60 48.49
N LYS A 196 -60.95 -27.64 47.80
CA LYS A 196 -60.01 -27.51 46.68
C LYS A 196 -60.60 -26.68 45.51
N LEU A 197 -61.88 -26.90 45.18
CA LEU A 197 -62.58 -26.12 44.16
C LEU A 197 -62.77 -24.65 44.58
N MET A 198 -63.08 -24.37 45.86
CA MET A 198 -63.18 -23.00 46.37
C MET A 198 -61.82 -22.29 46.38
N GLU A 199 -60.74 -23.00 46.70
CA GLU A 199 -59.37 -22.46 46.74
C GLU A 199 -58.86 -22.06 45.35
N SER A 200 -59.22 -22.82 44.31
CA SER A 200 -58.78 -22.56 42.94
C SER A 200 -59.29 -21.24 42.34
N LYS A 201 -60.29 -20.57 42.96
CA LYS A 201 -60.90 -19.27 42.55
C LYS A 201 -61.32 -19.16 41.08
N HIS A 202 -61.32 -20.25 40.32
CA HIS A 202 -61.61 -20.23 38.89
C HIS A 202 -63.11 -19.98 38.67
N ALA A 203 -63.46 -19.01 37.81
CA ALA A 203 -64.86 -18.62 37.57
C ALA A 203 -65.74 -19.78 37.11
N LEU A 204 -65.15 -20.75 36.38
CA LEU A 204 -65.83 -21.96 35.91
C LEU A 204 -66.34 -22.86 37.05
N PHE A 205 -65.75 -22.81 38.24
CA PHE A 205 -66.19 -23.66 39.36
C PHE A 205 -67.32 -23.06 40.17
N LYS A 206 -67.65 -21.77 40.03
CA LYS A 206 -68.72 -21.13 40.82
C LYS A 206 -70.10 -21.80 40.62
N PRO A 207 -70.54 -22.12 39.39
CA PRO A 207 -71.78 -22.87 39.18
C PRO A 207 -71.71 -24.30 39.75
N LEU A 208 -70.52 -24.93 39.69
CA LEU A 208 -70.29 -26.27 40.19
C LEU A 208 -70.34 -26.36 41.72
N ILE A 209 -69.67 -25.44 42.41
CA ILE A 209 -69.67 -25.33 43.87
C ILE A 209 -71.10 -25.15 44.36
N ASN A 210 -71.90 -24.29 43.72
CA ASN A 210 -73.31 -24.09 44.07
C ASN A 210 -74.14 -25.37 43.86
N ALA A 211 -73.94 -26.06 42.73
CA ALA A 211 -74.68 -27.28 42.42
C ALA A 211 -74.31 -28.44 43.37
N LEU A 212 -73.02 -28.60 43.69
CA LEU A 212 -72.54 -29.57 44.69
C LEU A 212 -73.11 -29.26 46.08
N THR A 213 -73.15 -27.99 46.49
CA THR A 213 -73.70 -27.57 47.80
C THR A 213 -75.21 -27.84 47.89
N GLN A 214 -75.94 -27.64 46.79
CA GLN A 214 -77.37 -27.99 46.71
C GLN A 214 -77.59 -29.51 46.81
N LEU A 215 -76.74 -30.30 46.16
CA LEU A 215 -76.78 -31.77 46.24
C LEU A 215 -76.54 -32.28 47.66
N ALA A 216 -75.65 -31.65 48.42
CA ALA A 216 -75.41 -31.97 49.83
C ALA A 216 -76.64 -31.72 50.73
N SER A 217 -77.55 -30.84 50.31
CA SER A 217 -78.75 -30.47 51.06
C SER A 217 -79.99 -31.29 50.67
N LYS A 218 -80.08 -31.73 49.41
CA LYS A 218 -81.16 -32.60 48.91
C LYS A 218 -80.66 -33.42 47.71
N VAL A 219 -80.61 -34.74 47.88
CA VAL A 219 -80.20 -35.66 46.81
C VAL A 219 -81.41 -35.96 45.93
N ASP A 220 -81.40 -35.44 44.70
CA ASP A 220 -82.39 -35.78 43.66
C ASP A 220 -81.70 -36.17 42.36
N ASN A 221 -82.25 -37.17 41.66
CA ASN A 221 -81.63 -37.76 40.47
C ASN A 221 -81.46 -36.76 39.32
N LYS A 222 -82.34 -35.75 39.22
CA LYS A 222 -82.27 -34.72 38.18
C LYS A 222 -81.11 -33.75 38.44
N SER A 223 -80.85 -33.39 39.69
CA SER A 223 -79.70 -32.58 40.09
C SER A 223 -78.38 -33.34 39.94
N ILE A 224 -78.35 -34.65 40.21
CA ILE A 224 -77.18 -35.52 39.97
C ILE A 224 -76.78 -35.47 38.49
N ILE A 225 -77.72 -35.71 37.57
CA ILE A 225 -77.45 -35.69 36.12
C ILE A 225 -76.90 -34.32 35.68
N LYS A 226 -77.52 -33.23 36.13
CA LYS A 226 -77.08 -31.86 35.80
C LYS A 226 -75.68 -31.54 36.33
N ILE A 227 -75.31 -32.05 37.50
CA ILE A 227 -73.96 -31.87 38.06
C ILE A 227 -72.94 -32.67 37.27
N LEU A 228 -73.25 -33.90 36.87
CA LEU A 228 -72.37 -34.71 36.02
C LEU A 228 -72.15 -34.06 34.65
N GLU A 229 -73.18 -33.50 34.03
CA GLU A 229 -73.07 -32.74 32.78
C GLU A 229 -72.16 -31.51 32.94
N LEU A 230 -72.33 -30.74 34.02
CA LEU A 230 -71.51 -29.57 34.30
C LEU A 230 -70.04 -29.95 34.56
N LEU A 231 -69.80 -31.03 35.32
CA LEU A 231 -68.46 -31.56 35.57
C LEU A 231 -67.78 -32.00 34.26
N ALA A 232 -68.49 -32.73 33.40
CA ALA A 232 -67.99 -33.14 32.10
C ALA A 232 -67.66 -31.93 31.19
N GLN A 233 -68.53 -30.91 31.19
CA GLN A 233 -68.30 -29.68 30.42
C GLN A 233 -67.08 -28.91 30.92
N ILE A 234 -66.96 -28.70 32.24
CA ILE A 234 -65.80 -28.00 32.83
C ILE A 234 -64.52 -28.80 32.55
N ARG A 235 -64.54 -30.12 32.70
CA ARG A 235 -63.41 -30.99 32.38
C ARG A 235 -62.97 -30.83 30.93
N GLN A 236 -63.93 -30.83 29.99
CA GLN A 236 -63.63 -30.66 28.57
C GLN A 236 -63.01 -29.30 28.29
N GLN A 237 -63.51 -28.23 28.92
CA GLN A 237 -62.93 -26.89 28.80
C GLN A 237 -61.50 -26.80 29.35
N LEU A 238 -61.24 -27.43 30.51
CA LEU A 238 -59.89 -27.50 31.10
C LEU A 238 -58.91 -28.28 30.22
N VAL A 239 -59.34 -29.43 29.67
CA VAL A 239 -58.53 -30.23 28.73
C VAL A 239 -58.19 -29.40 27.48
N ALA A 240 -59.18 -28.72 26.90
CA ALA A 240 -58.97 -27.89 25.72
C ALA A 240 -58.06 -26.68 26.01
N SER A 241 -58.25 -26.01 27.15
CA SER A 241 -57.42 -24.88 27.61
C SER A 241 -55.97 -25.33 27.81
N ARG A 242 -55.75 -26.46 28.49
CA ARG A 242 -54.43 -27.05 28.70
C ARG A 242 -53.76 -27.43 27.37
N ALA A 243 -54.48 -28.07 26.46
CA ALA A 243 -53.96 -28.39 25.13
C ALA A 243 -53.55 -27.12 24.35
N SER A 244 -54.32 -26.04 24.46
CA SER A 244 -53.97 -24.75 23.85
C SER A 244 -52.73 -24.12 24.49
N LEU A 245 -52.55 -24.24 25.82
CA LEU A 245 -51.34 -23.77 26.50
C LEU A 245 -50.11 -24.57 26.07
N LEU A 246 -50.22 -25.90 26.01
CA LEU A 246 -49.14 -26.77 25.54
C LEU A 246 -48.73 -26.44 24.10
N ALA A 247 -49.70 -26.31 23.19
CA ALA A 247 -49.40 -25.92 21.80
C ALA A 247 -48.74 -24.54 21.69
N THR A 248 -49.09 -23.60 22.59
CA THR A 248 -48.43 -22.29 22.66
C THR A 248 -46.99 -22.41 23.14
N GLU A 249 -46.76 -23.20 24.18
CA GLU A 249 -45.42 -23.47 24.73
C GLU A 249 -44.52 -24.14 23.69
N GLU A 250 -45.00 -25.19 23.02
CA GLU A 250 -44.24 -25.89 21.97
C GLU A 250 -43.85 -24.94 20.84
N ARG A 251 -44.76 -24.05 20.44
CA ARG A 251 -44.47 -23.02 19.42
C ARG A 251 -43.46 -21.99 19.91
N GLN A 252 -43.57 -21.53 21.16
CA GLN A 252 -42.62 -20.58 21.74
C GLN A 252 -41.22 -21.19 21.88
N ALA A 253 -41.14 -22.44 22.33
CA ALA A 253 -39.89 -23.19 22.42
C ALA A 253 -39.24 -23.39 21.05
N ALA A 254 -40.01 -23.81 20.04
CA ALA A 254 -39.50 -23.98 18.68
C ALA A 254 -39.02 -22.65 18.06
N ASN A 255 -39.75 -21.55 18.26
CA ASN A 255 -39.34 -20.23 17.80
C ASN A 255 -38.04 -19.77 18.49
N TRP A 256 -37.92 -20.01 19.79
CA TRP A 256 -36.72 -19.65 20.55
C TRP A 256 -35.50 -20.46 20.10
N GLU A 257 -35.65 -21.75 19.84
CA GLU A 257 -34.56 -22.59 19.32
C GLU A 257 -34.00 -22.02 18.00
N VAL A 258 -34.89 -21.61 17.09
CA VAL A 258 -34.47 -20.99 15.81
C VAL A 258 -33.79 -19.64 16.05
N GLN A 259 -34.39 -18.77 16.87
CA GLN A 259 -33.87 -17.42 17.13
C GLN A 259 -32.52 -17.44 17.86
N SER A 260 -32.40 -18.26 18.89
CA SER A 260 -31.15 -18.44 19.64
C SER A 260 -30.05 -19.02 18.75
N GLY A 261 -30.37 -19.95 17.86
CA GLY A 261 -29.45 -20.45 16.85
C GLY A 261 -28.97 -19.36 15.88
N HIS A 262 -29.87 -18.48 15.42
CA HIS A 262 -29.49 -17.33 14.58
C HIS A 262 -28.56 -16.36 15.31
N LEU A 263 -28.87 -16.02 16.56
CA LEU A 263 -28.05 -15.12 17.37
C LEU A 263 -26.65 -15.71 17.62
N GLN A 264 -26.55 -17.01 17.91
CA GLN A 264 -25.27 -17.70 18.11
C GLN A 264 -24.42 -17.75 16.83
N GLU A 265 -25.03 -18.05 15.68
CA GLU A 265 -24.30 -18.07 14.41
C GLU A 265 -23.85 -16.65 14.01
N GLU A 266 -24.69 -15.64 14.23
CA GLU A 266 -24.32 -14.25 14.03
C GLU A 266 -23.14 -13.84 14.94
N HIS A 267 -23.19 -14.20 16.24
CA HIS A 267 -22.10 -13.94 17.18
C HIS A 267 -20.78 -14.54 16.69
N LYS A 268 -20.81 -15.83 16.30
CA LYS A 268 -19.65 -16.53 15.76
C LYS A 268 -19.08 -15.81 14.54
N ARG A 269 -19.93 -15.45 13.57
CA ARG A 269 -19.51 -14.71 12.37
C ARG A 269 -18.88 -13.36 12.72
N LEU A 270 -19.45 -12.62 13.67
CA LEU A 270 -18.92 -11.33 14.11
C LEU A 270 -17.56 -11.48 14.81
N VAL A 271 -17.40 -12.48 15.68
CA VAL A 271 -16.11 -12.78 16.34
C VAL A 271 -15.04 -13.18 15.33
N GLU A 272 -15.38 -14.04 14.36
CA GLU A 272 -14.46 -14.44 13.28
C GLU A 272 -14.08 -13.23 12.42
N ARG A 273 -15.05 -12.37 12.07
CA ARG A 273 -14.79 -11.13 11.31
C ARG A 273 -13.88 -10.19 12.09
N LYS A 274 -14.10 -10.02 13.39
CA LYS A 274 -13.24 -9.20 14.26
C LYS A 274 -11.80 -9.72 14.28
N ALA A 275 -11.62 -11.02 14.51
CA ALA A 275 -10.29 -11.62 14.56
C ALA A 275 -9.55 -11.49 13.20
N PHE A 276 -10.27 -11.65 12.09
CA PHE A 276 -9.73 -11.41 10.76
C PHE A 276 -9.26 -9.96 10.60
N LEU A 277 -10.09 -8.98 10.95
CA LEU A 277 -9.75 -7.56 10.85
C LEU A 277 -8.57 -7.18 11.75
N GLU A 278 -8.51 -7.69 12.98
CA GLU A 278 -7.39 -7.46 13.90
C GLU A 278 -6.07 -8.00 13.34
N ASN A 279 -6.10 -9.16 12.66
CA ASN A 279 -4.92 -9.68 11.97
C ASN A 279 -4.53 -8.78 10.78
N SER A 280 -5.50 -8.38 9.94
CA SER A 280 -5.25 -7.47 8.83
C SER A 280 -4.66 -6.13 9.28
N ILE A 281 -5.12 -5.57 10.40
CA ILE A 281 -4.57 -4.34 10.99
C ILE A 281 -3.08 -4.51 11.33
N VAL A 282 -2.69 -5.66 11.89
CA VAL A 282 -1.26 -5.93 12.17
C VAL A 282 -0.46 -5.99 10.87
N GLN A 283 -0.97 -6.68 9.85
CA GLN A 283 -0.30 -6.76 8.55
C GLN A 283 -0.16 -5.39 7.88
N PHE A 284 -1.21 -4.57 7.88
CA PHE A 284 -1.16 -3.21 7.34
C PHE A 284 -0.11 -2.35 8.05
N LYS A 285 0.01 -2.45 9.37
CA LYS A 285 1.04 -1.73 10.14
C LYS A 285 2.45 -2.14 9.75
N VAL A 286 2.69 -3.45 9.54
CA VAL A 286 3.97 -3.97 9.07
C VAL A 286 4.28 -3.44 7.66
N THR A 287 3.35 -3.57 6.72
CA THR A 287 3.54 -3.09 5.34
C THR A 287 3.76 -1.57 5.26
N ILE A 288 3.08 -0.78 6.09
CA ILE A 288 3.32 0.67 6.19
C ILE A 288 4.73 0.95 6.70
N GLN A 289 5.17 0.22 7.72
CA GLN A 289 6.51 0.40 8.28
C GLN A 289 7.59 0.05 7.24
N GLU A 290 7.47 -1.12 6.60
CA GLU A 290 8.39 -1.54 5.53
C GLU A 290 8.43 -0.53 4.39
N ALA A 291 7.27 -0.03 3.94
CA ALA A 291 7.22 0.98 2.89
C ALA A 291 7.85 2.32 3.30
N VAL A 292 7.81 2.69 4.59
CA VAL A 292 8.47 3.90 5.09
C VAL A 292 9.99 3.72 5.15
N GLU A 293 10.46 2.59 5.64
CA GLU A 293 11.90 2.25 5.68
C GLU A 293 12.47 2.21 4.25
N ASP A 294 11.80 1.52 3.34
CA ASP A 294 12.21 1.46 1.93
C ASP A 294 12.19 2.85 1.26
N LEU A 295 11.22 3.72 1.60
CA LEU A 295 11.17 5.09 1.08
C LEU A 295 12.38 5.92 1.52
N GLU A 296 12.81 5.78 2.78
CA GLU A 296 14.00 6.47 3.29
C GLU A 296 15.24 6.00 2.52
N ASP A 297 15.40 4.70 2.33
CA ASP A 297 16.52 4.12 1.57
C ASP A 297 16.51 4.58 0.10
N GLN A 298 15.36 4.50 -0.60
CA GLN A 298 15.28 4.93 -1.99
C GLN A 298 15.52 6.44 -2.16
N THR A 299 15.13 7.24 -1.17
CA THR A 299 15.39 8.69 -1.18
C THR A 299 16.89 8.98 -1.03
N LEU A 300 17.57 8.26 -0.15
CA LEU A 300 19.03 8.36 0.01
C LEU A 300 19.76 7.97 -1.28
N PHE A 301 19.38 6.84 -1.89
CA PHE A 301 20.01 6.39 -3.14
C PHE A 301 19.76 7.36 -4.30
N LEU A 302 18.57 7.99 -4.36
CA LEU A 302 18.28 9.03 -5.32
C LEU A 302 19.21 10.24 -5.14
N GLU A 303 19.35 10.73 -3.90
CA GLU A 303 20.24 11.87 -3.58
C GLU A 303 21.70 11.56 -3.96
N ASP A 304 22.19 10.37 -3.58
CA ASP A 304 23.54 9.92 -3.92
C ASP A 304 23.78 9.81 -5.44
N ALA A 305 22.77 9.34 -6.20
CA ALA A 305 22.84 9.23 -7.66
C ALA A 305 22.80 10.61 -8.34
N GLU A 306 21.95 11.53 -7.87
CA GLU A 306 21.89 12.91 -8.35
C GLU A 306 23.20 13.68 -8.12
N ASP A 307 23.77 13.55 -6.92
CA ASP A 307 25.07 14.15 -6.58
C ASP A 307 26.19 13.56 -7.45
N SER A 308 26.20 12.24 -7.63
CA SER A 308 27.16 11.55 -8.49
C SER A 308 27.04 12.02 -9.94
N LEU A 309 25.81 12.17 -10.46
CA LEU A 309 25.57 12.68 -11.80
C LEU A 309 26.11 14.09 -11.98
N ALA A 310 25.85 14.99 -11.02
CA ALA A 310 26.34 16.36 -11.06
C ALA A 310 27.88 16.43 -11.05
N ILE A 311 28.53 15.58 -10.23
CA ILE A 311 29.99 15.47 -10.19
C ILE A 311 30.55 14.99 -11.53
N GLN A 312 29.96 13.94 -12.11
CA GLN A 312 30.42 13.37 -13.38
C GLN A 312 30.24 14.34 -14.55
N GLN A 313 29.11 15.04 -14.62
CA GLN A 313 28.88 16.08 -15.63
C GLN A 313 29.90 17.22 -15.52
N ARG A 314 30.21 17.65 -14.29
CA ARG A 314 31.23 18.69 -14.08
C ARG A 314 32.61 18.21 -14.51
N TRP A 315 32.96 16.97 -14.20
CA TRP A 315 34.26 16.41 -14.56
C TRP A 315 34.40 16.23 -16.08
N ALA A 316 33.36 15.72 -16.75
CA ALA A 316 33.33 15.62 -18.21
C ALA A 316 33.51 16.99 -18.88
N ALA A 317 32.82 18.02 -18.40
CA ALA A 317 32.96 19.38 -18.91
C ALA A 317 34.36 19.96 -18.68
N GLU A 318 35.00 19.65 -17.55
CA GLU A 318 36.38 20.07 -17.28
C GLU A 318 37.38 19.36 -18.21
N GLN A 319 37.20 18.07 -18.47
CA GLN A 319 38.06 17.34 -19.42
C GLN A 319 37.89 17.85 -20.86
N GLU A 320 36.66 18.15 -21.28
CA GLU A 320 36.39 18.76 -22.58
C GLU A 320 37.14 20.10 -22.73
N ALA A 321 37.00 20.99 -21.74
CA ALA A 321 37.67 22.29 -21.76
C ALA A 321 39.20 22.17 -21.78
N GLN A 322 39.77 21.21 -21.05
CA GLN A 322 41.21 20.94 -21.07
C GLN A 322 41.67 20.42 -22.44
N TYR A 323 40.92 19.50 -23.04
CA TYR A 323 41.20 18.97 -24.37
C TYR A 323 41.14 20.06 -25.45
N GLU A 324 40.09 20.89 -25.45
CA GLU A 324 39.94 22.01 -26.39
C GLU A 324 41.10 23.01 -26.24
N ALA A 325 41.46 23.38 -25.01
CA ALA A 325 42.55 24.33 -24.76
C ALA A 325 43.91 23.79 -25.23
N GLN A 326 44.21 22.52 -24.95
CA GLN A 326 45.46 21.90 -25.39
C GLN A 326 45.50 21.70 -26.90
N THR A 327 44.37 21.37 -27.53
CA THR A 327 44.27 21.24 -28.99
C THR A 327 44.55 22.59 -29.65
N PHE A 328 43.91 23.66 -29.17
CA PHE A 328 44.16 25.01 -29.65
C PHE A 328 45.63 25.45 -29.47
N GLU A 329 46.25 25.15 -28.33
CA GLU A 329 47.67 25.45 -28.10
C GLU A 329 48.57 24.70 -29.10
N ARG A 330 48.32 23.39 -29.34
CA ARG A 330 49.09 22.61 -30.31
C ARG A 330 48.92 23.10 -31.74
N GLU A 331 47.72 23.55 -32.12
CA GLU A 331 47.46 24.17 -33.43
C GLU A 331 48.27 25.46 -33.61
N GLN A 332 48.33 26.31 -32.59
CA GLN A 332 49.17 27.52 -32.62
C GLN A 332 50.67 27.19 -32.74
N GLN A 333 51.14 26.17 -32.00
CA GLN A 333 52.52 25.71 -32.07
C GLN A 333 52.86 25.13 -33.46
N LEU A 334 51.94 24.39 -34.08
CA LEU A 334 52.09 23.90 -35.43
C LEU A 334 52.18 25.04 -36.44
N GLU A 335 51.31 26.06 -36.34
CA GLU A 335 51.37 27.25 -37.20
C GLU A 335 52.74 27.95 -37.11
N VAL A 336 53.29 28.08 -35.91
CA VAL A 336 54.64 28.63 -35.70
C VAL A 336 55.70 27.80 -36.43
N VAL A 337 55.66 26.47 -36.31
CA VAL A 337 56.61 25.58 -36.98
C VAL A 337 56.48 25.66 -38.50
N GLU A 338 55.26 25.67 -39.03
CA GLU A 338 54.98 25.81 -40.47
C GLU A 338 55.53 27.14 -41.02
N ARG A 339 55.28 28.26 -40.32
CA ARG A 339 55.83 29.57 -40.72
C ARG A 339 57.36 29.60 -40.67
N LEU A 340 58.00 28.92 -39.72
CA LEU A 340 59.47 28.78 -39.69
C LEU A 340 59.99 27.95 -40.85
N GLN A 341 59.30 26.86 -41.22
CA GLN A 341 59.64 26.06 -42.38
C GLN A 341 59.51 26.86 -43.68
N GLU A 342 58.45 27.63 -43.85
CA GLU A 342 58.28 28.52 -45.01
C GLU A 342 59.42 29.54 -45.13
N VAL A 343 59.81 30.17 -44.02
CA VAL A 343 60.94 31.10 -43.98
C VAL A 343 62.25 30.40 -44.37
N LEU A 344 62.48 29.20 -43.84
CA LEU A 344 63.67 28.40 -44.17
C LEU A 344 63.72 28.07 -45.66
N THR A 345 62.62 27.57 -46.23
CA THR A 345 62.51 27.24 -47.65
C THR A 345 62.74 28.46 -48.53
N GLN A 346 62.10 29.60 -48.22
CA GLN A 346 62.32 30.85 -48.96
C GLN A 346 63.79 31.28 -48.97
N LYS A 347 64.49 31.15 -47.84
CA LYS A 347 65.92 31.52 -47.73
C LYS A 347 66.84 30.54 -48.45
N VAL A 348 66.57 29.23 -48.36
CA VAL A 348 67.34 28.21 -49.08
C VAL A 348 67.16 28.38 -50.59
N SER A 349 65.92 28.54 -51.07
CA SER A 349 65.64 28.78 -52.49
C SER A 349 66.34 30.03 -53.02
N ALA A 350 66.28 31.16 -52.30
CA ALA A 350 66.98 32.39 -52.69
C ALA A 350 68.51 32.23 -52.74
N ALA A 351 69.09 31.43 -51.82
CA ALA A 351 70.52 31.13 -51.84
C ALA A 351 70.90 30.19 -53.01
N SER A 352 70.08 29.19 -53.30
CA SER A 352 70.25 28.29 -54.45
C SER A 352 70.16 29.03 -55.78
N GLU A 353 69.18 29.92 -55.96
CA GLU A 353 69.05 30.77 -57.15
C GLU A 353 70.29 31.66 -57.35
N PHE A 354 70.79 32.28 -56.27
CA PHE A 354 72.01 33.09 -56.34
C PHE A 354 73.24 32.27 -56.75
N LEU A 355 73.36 31.03 -56.25
CA LEU A 355 74.47 30.13 -56.61
C LEU A 355 74.37 29.64 -58.06
N GLN A 356 73.17 29.35 -58.58
CA GLN A 356 72.95 29.00 -59.98
C GLN A 356 73.28 30.17 -60.92
N ILE A 357 72.85 31.39 -60.61
CA ILE A 357 73.22 32.59 -61.38
C ILE A 357 74.75 32.76 -61.42
N ARG A 358 75.44 32.38 -60.34
CA ARG A 358 76.90 32.46 -60.29
C ARG A 358 77.57 31.35 -61.13
N GLU A 359 77.02 30.14 -61.18
CA GLU A 359 77.51 29.07 -62.06
C GLU A 359 77.27 29.36 -63.55
N GLU A 360 76.27 30.16 -63.90
CA GLU A 360 76.03 30.59 -65.29
C GLU A 360 76.88 31.80 -65.74
N VAL A 361 77.49 32.52 -64.79
CA VAL A 361 78.31 33.73 -65.04
C VAL A 361 79.82 33.44 -65.02
N PHE A 362 80.22 32.21 -64.69
CA PHE A 362 81.60 31.70 -64.83
C PHE A 362 81.65 30.55 -65.83
#